data_AF-A0A9W9QRY2-F1
#
_entry.id   AF-A0A9W9QRY2-F1
#
_cell.length_a   1.000
_cell.length_b   1.000
_cell.length_c   1.000
_cell.angle_alpha   90.00
_cell.angle_beta   90.00
_cell.angle_gamma   90.00
#
_symmetry.space_group_name_H-M   'P 1'
#
loop_
_entity.id
_entity.type
_entity.pdbx_description
1 polymer ?
#
loop_
_entity_poly.entity_id
_entity_poly.type
_entity_poly.pdbx_seq_one_letter_code
_entity_poly.pdbx_strand_id
1 'polypeptide(L)'
;MDVISGSFHLFGDFWLDGNPEDSLGDDELHELFRYMPHIEQLDHSWKSRAGARWDLEAAFKGFSDIETAMWKHMGSERPAKYLLPPSGSIGSPIACHLFNPTFYVEDVDLRVTDDPTSPTLQLVHESGFSSNNCFIFDQICRRESSWDLRYFWTEENYRPHRDFVSAVRQNMSAIVEICWGQDVWKEMERAVGSRLIRLPLWGIFEPVRLHLELAEDHRSLKRFIIQVDHPQFFVRSGLARLGPEARTRLGEVQDLGLTIATWLAGTGTRSQLKYFRTNQPLSKNCRISRRGEAISKSNVEVARKTLTALYPERGRQLELQKNIEKGALRDIETFLQDLTHSRPRPMVTHSRVEISEDAECSRYSERSGKITTVVATFEQLRQEISSGGTIRCSNIDSEGFENIEREYVTWETLPRGLARWLQAQEGLRINGEPIRLEQKSTC
;
A
#
# COMPACT_ATOMS: atom_id res chain seq x y z
N MET A 1 15.92 -38.90 -10.46
CA MET A 1 15.38 -37.54 -10.66
C MET A 1 14.26 -37.72 -11.67
N ASP A 2 13.04 -37.82 -11.17
CA ASP A 2 11.89 -37.88 -12.07
C ASP A 2 11.57 -36.44 -12.44
N VAL A 3 11.85 -36.08 -13.69
CA VAL A 3 11.28 -34.88 -14.30
C VAL A 3 9.78 -35.10 -14.23
N ILE A 4 9.09 -34.33 -13.38
CA ILE A 4 7.63 -34.34 -13.36
C ILE A 4 7.21 -33.95 -14.78
N SER A 5 6.62 -34.89 -15.51
CA SER A 5 6.14 -34.65 -16.86
C SER A 5 5.18 -33.46 -16.80
N GLY A 6 5.56 -32.33 -17.41
CA GLY A 6 4.74 -31.11 -17.44
C GLY A 6 5.15 -30.00 -16.46
N SER A 7 6.43 -29.75 -16.21
CA SER A 7 6.89 -28.51 -15.54
C SER A 7 7.53 -27.54 -16.54
N PHE A 8 7.22 -26.25 -16.45
CA PHE A 8 7.78 -25.19 -17.30
C PHE A 8 8.90 -24.43 -16.57
N HIS A 9 10.09 -24.39 -17.16
CA HIS A 9 11.20 -23.57 -16.65
C HIS A 9 11.06 -22.14 -17.15
N LEU A 10 10.95 -21.16 -16.23
CA LEU A 10 10.91 -19.76 -16.63
C LEU A 10 12.30 -19.14 -16.64
N PHE A 11 12.97 -19.09 -15.49
CA PHE A 11 14.28 -18.46 -15.34
C PHE A 11 14.91 -18.84 -14.00
N GLY A 12 16.25 -18.90 -13.93
CA GLY A 12 16.97 -19.21 -12.69
C GLY A 12 16.51 -20.55 -12.10
N ASP A 13 16.13 -20.55 -10.83
CA ASP A 13 15.57 -21.72 -10.14
C ASP A 13 14.04 -21.75 -10.15
N PHE A 14 13.37 -20.89 -10.94
CA PHE A 14 11.92 -20.80 -10.95
C PHE A 14 11.29 -21.73 -12.00
N TRP A 15 10.49 -22.68 -11.50
CA TRP A 15 9.71 -23.63 -12.27
C TRP A 15 8.22 -23.47 -11.95
N LEU A 16 7.40 -23.54 -12.98
CA LEU A 16 5.95 -23.53 -12.89
C LEU A 16 5.42 -24.96 -13.11
N ASP A 17 4.49 -25.37 -12.27
CA ASP A 17 3.82 -26.66 -12.43
C ASP A 17 2.78 -26.58 -13.56
N GLY A 18 2.72 -27.61 -14.40
CA GLY A 18 1.83 -27.65 -15.56
C GLY A 18 2.45 -27.05 -16.83
N ASN A 19 1.75 -27.27 -17.94
CA ASN A 19 2.10 -26.73 -19.25
C ASN A 19 1.36 -25.38 -19.46
N PRO A 20 2.00 -24.33 -20.00
CA PRO A 20 1.32 -23.05 -20.23
C PRO A 20 0.14 -23.18 -21.20
N GLU A 21 0.20 -24.08 -22.18
CA GLU A 21 -0.89 -24.34 -23.13
C GLU A 21 -2.17 -24.86 -22.46
N ASP A 22 -2.05 -25.51 -21.29
CA ASP A 22 -3.19 -26.01 -20.52
C ASP A 22 -3.70 -25.00 -19.49
N SER A 23 -2.92 -23.94 -19.23
CA SER A 23 -3.11 -23.06 -18.07
C SER A 23 -3.41 -21.60 -18.44
N LEU A 24 -3.06 -21.16 -19.65
CA LEU A 24 -3.18 -19.78 -20.11
C LEU A 24 -4.13 -19.67 -21.31
N GLY A 25 -4.77 -18.51 -21.47
CA GLY A 25 -5.50 -18.20 -22.69
C GLY A 25 -4.57 -17.93 -23.88
N ASP A 26 -5.10 -18.01 -25.11
CA ASP A 26 -4.31 -17.85 -26.34
C ASP A 26 -3.48 -16.54 -26.38
N ASP A 27 -4.05 -15.43 -25.91
CA ASP A 27 -3.38 -14.12 -25.86
C ASP A 27 -2.23 -14.10 -24.83
N GLU A 28 -2.45 -14.68 -23.66
CA GLU A 28 -1.45 -14.77 -22.58
C GLU A 28 -0.30 -15.71 -22.97
N LEU A 29 -0.64 -16.82 -23.62
CA LEU A 29 0.31 -17.77 -24.17
C LEU A 29 1.17 -17.13 -25.27
N HIS A 30 0.54 -16.36 -26.17
CA HIS A 30 1.24 -15.62 -27.20
C HIS A 30 2.23 -14.61 -26.61
N GLU A 31 1.81 -13.82 -25.62
CA GLU A 31 2.69 -12.85 -24.95
C GLU A 31 3.82 -13.54 -24.17
N LEU A 32 3.55 -14.66 -23.48
CA LEU A 32 4.60 -15.44 -22.81
C LEU A 32 5.69 -15.84 -23.81
N PHE A 33 5.32 -16.54 -24.89
CA PHE A 33 6.29 -17.01 -25.88
C PHE A 33 6.95 -15.88 -26.66
N ARG A 34 6.29 -14.73 -26.82
CA ARG A 34 6.90 -13.52 -27.38
C ARG A 34 8.10 -13.05 -26.54
N TYR A 35 8.03 -13.16 -25.21
CA TYR A 35 9.12 -12.70 -24.33
C TYR A 35 10.13 -13.76 -23.91
N MET A 36 9.84 -15.06 -24.09
CA MET A 36 10.78 -16.14 -23.75
C MET A 36 12.19 -15.96 -24.35
N PRO A 37 12.37 -15.59 -25.64
CA PRO A 37 13.72 -15.36 -26.18
C PRO A 37 14.49 -14.25 -25.46
N HIS A 38 13.80 -13.22 -24.98
CA HIS A 38 14.41 -12.12 -24.23
C HIS A 38 14.81 -12.56 -22.81
N ILE A 39 14.03 -13.45 -22.19
CA ILE A 39 14.32 -14.07 -20.89
C ILE A 39 15.56 -14.97 -20.99
N GLU A 40 15.65 -15.80 -22.03
CA GLU A 40 16.81 -16.66 -22.29
C GLU A 40 18.09 -15.83 -22.54
N GLN A 41 17.98 -14.76 -23.32
CA GLN A 41 19.11 -13.85 -23.58
C GLN A 41 19.60 -13.16 -22.29
N LEU A 42 18.69 -12.82 -21.37
CA LEU A 42 19.05 -12.22 -20.10
C LEU A 42 19.98 -13.14 -19.29
N ASP A 43 19.73 -14.45 -19.24
CA ASP A 43 20.55 -15.41 -18.49
C ASP A 43 22.01 -15.41 -18.97
N HIS A 44 22.20 -15.40 -20.29
CA HIS A 44 23.54 -15.35 -20.90
C HIS A 44 24.26 -14.02 -20.64
N SER A 45 23.53 -12.90 -20.77
CA SER A 45 24.11 -11.56 -20.59
C SER A 45 24.45 -11.26 -19.13
N TRP A 46 23.65 -11.75 -18.19
CA TRP A 46 23.84 -11.51 -16.76
C TRP A 46 25.11 -12.19 -16.25
N LYS A 47 25.35 -13.44 -16.64
CA LYS A 47 26.57 -14.21 -16.30
C LYS A 47 27.85 -13.58 -16.84
N SER A 48 27.77 -12.78 -17.90
CA SER A 48 28.91 -12.13 -18.57
C SER A 48 29.06 -10.65 -18.24
N ARG A 49 28.16 -10.07 -17.43
CA ARG A 49 28.16 -8.64 -17.09
C ARG A 49 29.35 -8.34 -16.15
N ALA A 50 30.47 -7.94 -16.73
CA ALA A 50 31.54 -7.26 -16.01
C ALA A 50 31.01 -5.89 -15.58
N GLY A 51 30.70 -5.72 -14.29
CA GLY A 51 30.16 -4.47 -13.77
C GLY A 51 31.12 -3.31 -14.04
N ALA A 52 30.68 -2.32 -14.81
CA ALA A 52 31.33 -1.02 -14.81
C ALA A 52 31.33 -0.51 -13.36
N ARG A 53 32.48 -0.08 -12.87
CA ARG A 53 32.63 0.40 -11.49
C ARG A 53 31.98 1.78 -11.37
N TRP A 54 30.65 1.81 -11.23
CA TRP A 54 29.93 3.02 -10.88
C TRP A 54 30.17 3.33 -9.40
N ASP A 55 30.65 4.53 -9.13
CA ASP A 55 30.93 5.00 -7.78
C ASP A 55 29.64 5.51 -7.13
N LEU A 56 28.93 4.59 -6.46
CA LEU A 56 27.69 4.88 -5.75
C LEU A 56 27.89 5.94 -4.65
N GLU A 57 29.03 5.96 -3.98
CA GLU A 57 29.32 6.91 -2.91
C GLU A 57 29.48 8.33 -3.47
N ALA A 58 30.26 8.48 -4.54
CA ALA A 58 30.40 9.75 -5.23
C ALA A 58 29.07 10.23 -5.82
N ALA A 59 28.27 9.34 -6.42
CA ALA A 59 26.96 9.65 -6.95
C ALA A 59 25.99 10.12 -5.85
N PHE A 60 25.95 9.42 -4.71
CA PHE A 60 25.12 9.81 -3.58
C PHE A 60 25.56 11.15 -2.97
N LYS A 61 26.87 11.40 -2.89
CA LYS A 61 27.39 12.71 -2.47
C LYS A 61 26.92 13.82 -3.42
N GLY A 62 27.03 13.62 -4.73
CA GLY A 62 26.54 14.57 -5.73
C GLY A 62 25.04 14.84 -5.59
N PHE A 63 24.24 13.79 -5.43
CA PHE A 63 22.81 13.90 -5.13
C PHE A 63 22.55 14.72 -3.85
N SER A 64 23.27 14.42 -2.76
CA SER A 64 23.14 15.12 -1.48
C SER A 64 23.44 16.61 -1.59
N ASP A 65 24.47 16.98 -2.37
CA ASP A 65 24.84 18.37 -2.62
C ASP A 65 23.74 19.11 -3.41
N ILE A 66 23.18 18.47 -4.44
CA ILE A 66 22.07 19.01 -5.25
C ILE A 66 20.81 19.21 -4.42
N GLU A 67 20.41 18.19 -3.67
CA GLU A 67 19.19 18.21 -2.86
C GLU A 67 19.27 19.27 -1.75
N THR A 68 20.42 19.37 -1.08
CA THR A 68 20.64 20.39 -0.04
C THR A 68 20.61 21.80 -0.63
N ALA A 69 21.23 22.01 -1.80
CA ALA A 69 21.22 23.29 -2.49
C ALA A 69 19.80 23.70 -2.93
N MET A 70 19.00 22.73 -3.39
CA MET A 70 17.60 22.95 -3.77
C MET A 70 16.75 23.42 -2.56
N TRP A 71 16.81 22.74 -1.42
CA TRP A 71 16.07 23.21 -0.24
C TRP A 71 16.50 24.61 0.19
N LYS A 72 17.82 24.87 0.17
CA LYS A 72 18.36 26.20 0.49
C LYS A 72 17.83 27.28 -0.46
N HIS A 73 17.73 26.97 -1.75
CA HIS A 73 17.15 27.88 -2.75
C HIS A 73 15.69 28.21 -2.46
N MET A 74 14.92 27.23 -1.97
CA MET A 74 13.54 27.42 -1.53
C MET A 74 13.41 28.17 -0.19
N GLY A 75 14.52 28.59 0.43
CA GLY A 75 14.51 29.29 1.71
C GLY A 75 14.38 28.36 2.93
N SER A 76 14.75 27.09 2.79
CA SER A 76 14.75 26.11 3.88
C SER A 76 16.09 25.40 4.01
N GLU A 77 16.57 25.25 5.24
CA GLU A 77 17.75 24.43 5.53
C GLU A 77 17.30 23.08 6.09
N ARG A 78 17.39 22.04 5.27
CA ARG A 78 17.09 20.66 5.70
C ARG A 78 18.39 19.93 6.03
N PRO A 79 18.52 19.30 7.21
CA PRO A 79 19.76 18.63 7.59
C PRO A 79 20.13 17.49 6.62
N ALA A 80 21.36 17.52 6.10
CA ALA A 80 21.89 16.47 5.21
C ALA A 80 22.07 15.12 5.93
N LYS A 81 22.17 15.10 7.27
CA LYS A 81 22.24 13.86 8.06
C LYS A 81 21.03 12.94 7.88
N TYR A 82 19.90 13.48 7.44
CA TYR A 82 18.69 12.72 7.15
C TYR A 82 18.65 12.16 5.73
N LEU A 83 19.66 12.44 4.90
CA LEU A 83 19.84 11.76 3.62
C LEU A 83 20.58 10.45 3.84
N LEU A 84 19.96 9.35 3.41
CA LEU A 84 20.47 7.99 3.60
C LEU A 84 20.93 7.39 2.26
N PRO A 85 22.17 6.88 2.17
CA PRO A 85 22.62 6.17 0.98
C PRO A 85 21.95 4.79 0.89
N PRO A 86 21.81 4.23 -0.33
CA PRO A 86 21.48 2.82 -0.49
C PRO A 86 22.40 1.91 0.33
N SER A 87 21.88 0.77 0.77
CA SER A 87 22.59 -0.20 1.61
C SER A 87 22.79 -1.53 0.87
N GLY A 88 23.85 -2.25 1.20
CA GLY A 88 24.22 -3.51 0.54
C GLY A 88 25.01 -3.32 -0.74
N SER A 89 25.32 -4.43 -1.40
CA SER A 89 26.13 -4.42 -2.63
C SER A 89 25.29 -4.03 -3.84
N ILE A 90 25.74 -3.03 -4.63
CA ILE A 90 25.15 -2.72 -5.94
C ILE A 90 25.23 -3.89 -6.94
N GLY A 91 26.10 -4.85 -6.65
CA GLY A 91 26.25 -6.10 -7.39
C GLY A 91 25.26 -7.21 -6.99
N SER A 92 24.42 -7.00 -5.97
CA SER A 92 23.47 -8.02 -5.51
C SER A 92 22.47 -8.40 -6.61
N PRO A 93 22.09 -9.69 -6.73
CA PRO A 93 21.15 -10.15 -7.74
C PRO A 93 19.70 -9.69 -7.47
N ILE A 94 19.39 -9.38 -6.20
CA ILE A 94 18.08 -8.88 -5.77
C ILE A 94 18.27 -7.44 -5.28
N ALA A 95 17.36 -6.56 -5.70
CA ALA A 95 17.20 -5.25 -5.09
C ALA A 95 15.83 -5.10 -4.42
N CYS A 96 15.79 -4.43 -3.27
CA CYS A 96 14.56 -4.02 -2.59
C CYS A 96 14.39 -2.51 -2.74
N HIS A 97 13.34 -2.12 -3.45
CA HIS A 97 12.98 -0.74 -3.70
C HIS A 97 11.83 -0.34 -2.76
N LEU A 98 12.14 0.51 -1.79
CA LEU A 98 11.21 1.01 -0.77
C LEU A 98 10.83 2.47 -1.08
N PHE A 99 9.82 3.01 -0.38
CA PHE A 99 9.37 4.38 -0.65
C PHE A 99 10.31 5.43 -0.05
N ASN A 100 10.42 5.45 1.27
CA ASN A 100 11.28 6.39 1.97
C ASN A 100 11.63 5.87 3.38
N PRO A 101 12.80 6.22 3.92
CA PRO A 101 13.09 5.99 5.32
C PRO A 101 12.28 6.98 6.16
N THR A 102 11.85 6.57 7.35
CA THR A 102 11.10 7.44 8.26
C THR A 102 11.93 7.83 9.47
N PHE A 103 11.44 8.79 10.26
CA PHE A 103 12.01 9.10 11.57
C PHE A 103 11.71 8.03 12.63
N TYR A 104 10.88 7.01 12.33
CA TYR A 104 10.50 5.98 13.31
C TYR A 104 11.55 4.86 13.36
N VAL A 105 12.66 5.18 14.01
CA VAL A 105 13.84 4.32 14.26
C VAL A 105 14.38 4.59 15.66
N GLU A 106 15.23 3.71 16.17
CA GLU A 106 15.84 3.89 17.50
C GLU A 106 16.83 5.07 17.51
N ASP A 107 17.66 5.18 16.47
CA ASP A 107 18.60 6.28 16.28
C ASP A 107 18.37 6.97 14.93
N VAL A 108 17.79 8.17 14.98
CA VAL A 108 17.50 8.98 13.78
C VAL A 108 18.76 9.53 13.11
N ASP A 109 19.89 9.59 13.83
CA ASP A 109 21.16 10.08 13.33
C ASP A 109 22.00 8.96 12.70
N LEU A 110 21.57 7.71 12.84
CA LEU A 110 22.16 6.58 12.13
C LEU A 110 21.92 6.72 10.62
N ARG A 111 23.00 6.91 9.87
CA ARG A 111 23.00 7.15 8.42
C ARG A 111 23.02 5.88 7.59
N VAL A 112 22.15 4.92 7.94
CA VAL A 112 22.04 3.62 7.28
C VAL A 112 20.58 3.39 6.86
N THR A 113 20.34 3.07 5.60
CA THR A 113 19.00 2.70 5.10
C THR A 113 18.56 1.35 5.66
N ASP A 114 19.47 0.38 5.73
CA ASP A 114 19.21 -0.96 6.28
C ASP A 114 19.23 -1.01 7.83
N ASP A 115 18.34 -0.25 8.46
CA ASP A 115 18.20 -0.16 9.91
C ASP A 115 17.01 -1.01 10.40
N PRO A 116 17.23 -2.20 11.00
CA PRO A 116 16.16 -3.08 11.45
C PRO A 116 15.42 -2.57 12.69
N THR A 117 15.79 -1.42 13.26
CA THR A 117 14.95 -0.75 14.28
C THR A 117 13.75 -0.03 13.64
N SER A 118 13.80 0.22 12.33
CA SER A 118 12.63 0.62 11.54
C SER A 118 11.68 -0.57 11.38
N PRO A 119 10.38 -0.43 11.71
CA PRO A 119 9.40 -1.50 11.52
C PRO A 119 9.30 -1.99 10.08
N THR A 120 9.56 -1.14 9.08
CA THR A 120 9.55 -1.59 7.68
C THR A 120 10.72 -2.53 7.42
N LEU A 121 11.94 -2.10 7.76
CA LEU A 121 13.16 -2.86 7.48
C LEU A 121 13.24 -4.12 8.33
N GLN A 122 12.73 -4.09 9.56
CA GLN A 122 12.58 -5.28 10.38
C GLN A 122 11.76 -6.36 9.66
N LEU A 123 10.61 -6.00 9.08
CA LEU A 123 9.75 -6.95 8.36
C LEU A 123 10.43 -7.45 7.07
N VAL A 124 11.17 -6.59 6.39
CA VAL A 124 11.99 -6.98 5.22
C VAL A 124 13.06 -8.00 5.63
N HIS A 125 13.79 -7.75 6.73
CA HIS A 125 14.78 -8.67 7.31
C HIS A 125 14.17 -10.00 7.70
N GLU A 126 13.07 -9.98 8.46
CA GLU A 126 12.41 -11.19 8.94
C GLU A 126 11.79 -12.02 7.80
N SER A 127 11.50 -11.38 6.66
CA SER A 127 11.10 -12.06 5.42
C SER A 127 12.27 -12.63 4.59
N GLY A 128 13.52 -12.42 5.03
CA GLY A 128 14.73 -12.99 4.43
C GLY A 128 15.56 -12.04 3.59
N PHE A 129 15.26 -10.74 3.58
CA PHE A 129 15.93 -9.74 2.73
C PHE A 129 16.66 -8.70 3.61
N SER A 130 17.96 -8.51 3.39
CA SER A 130 18.80 -7.56 4.13
C SER A 130 19.93 -7.04 3.23
N SER A 131 20.68 -6.03 3.67
CA SER A 131 21.85 -5.56 2.92
C SER A 131 22.95 -6.60 2.72
N ASN A 132 22.92 -7.72 3.46
CA ASN A 132 23.87 -8.83 3.31
C ASN A 132 23.62 -9.67 2.04
N ASN A 133 22.39 -9.72 1.55
CA ASN A 133 21.99 -10.54 0.40
C ASN A 133 21.22 -9.77 -0.67
N CYS A 134 20.90 -8.50 -0.44
CA CYS A 134 20.15 -7.65 -1.35
C CYS A 134 20.78 -6.25 -1.42
N PHE A 135 20.44 -5.53 -2.48
CA PHE A 135 20.68 -4.11 -2.58
C PHE A 135 19.42 -3.35 -2.16
N ILE A 136 19.48 -2.51 -1.13
CA ILE A 136 18.31 -1.84 -0.56
C ILE A 136 18.40 -0.34 -0.84
N PHE A 137 17.39 0.22 -1.51
CA PHE A 137 17.32 1.64 -1.77
C PHE A 137 15.89 2.17 -1.68
N ASP A 138 15.77 3.47 -1.45
CA ASP A 138 14.49 4.17 -1.33
C ASP A 138 14.26 5.07 -2.55
N GLN A 139 12.99 5.16 -2.99
CA GLN A 139 12.54 6.10 -4.00
C GLN A 139 12.80 7.56 -3.58
N ILE A 140 12.72 7.82 -2.27
CA ILE A 140 13.06 9.08 -1.61
C ILE A 140 14.09 8.81 -0.53
N CYS A 141 15.35 9.09 -0.82
CA CYS A 141 16.50 8.86 0.06
C CYS A 141 16.61 9.82 1.27
N ARG A 142 15.50 10.37 1.77
CA ARG A 142 15.45 11.29 2.93
C ARG A 142 14.52 10.75 4.02
N ARG A 143 14.98 10.78 5.28
CA ARG A 143 14.11 10.54 6.44
C ARG A 143 13.00 11.58 6.49
N GLU A 144 11.77 11.13 6.36
CA GLU A 144 10.58 11.96 6.41
C GLU A 144 9.35 11.14 6.78
N SER A 145 8.30 11.81 7.26
CA SER A 145 6.97 11.22 7.32
C SER A 145 6.43 10.98 5.90
N SER A 146 6.14 9.72 5.55
CA SER A 146 5.60 9.37 4.23
C SER A 146 4.30 10.11 3.91
N TRP A 147 3.51 10.44 4.93
CA TRP A 147 2.29 11.24 4.77
C TRP A 147 2.64 12.70 4.37
N ASP A 148 3.64 13.29 5.02
CA ASP A 148 4.09 14.66 4.70
C ASP A 148 4.76 14.71 3.32
N LEU A 149 5.44 13.63 2.87
CA LEU A 149 5.93 13.50 1.49
C LEU A 149 4.80 13.60 0.47
N ARG A 150 3.76 12.75 0.60
CA ARG A 150 2.63 12.75 -0.34
C ARG A 150 1.91 14.09 -0.36
N TYR A 151 1.76 14.72 0.81
CA TYR A 151 0.98 15.92 0.94
C TYR A 151 1.73 17.19 0.54
N PHE A 152 2.99 17.38 0.95
CA PHE A 152 3.71 18.65 0.77
C PHE A 152 4.67 18.69 -0.41
N TRP A 153 5.23 17.57 -0.82
CA TRP A 153 6.28 17.61 -1.82
C TRP A 153 5.71 17.93 -3.21
N THR A 154 6.51 18.63 -4.01
CA THR A 154 6.20 18.98 -5.39
C THR A 154 7.24 18.32 -6.32
N GLU A 155 7.01 18.43 -7.63
CA GLU A 155 7.94 17.91 -8.63
C GLU A 155 9.37 18.46 -8.46
N GLU A 156 9.50 19.71 -8.02
CA GLU A 156 10.80 20.35 -7.77
C GLU A 156 11.62 19.58 -6.73
N ASN A 157 10.97 19.14 -5.64
CA ASN A 157 11.60 18.38 -4.55
C ASN A 157 11.81 16.91 -4.90
N TYR A 158 10.91 16.33 -5.69
CA TYR A 158 11.00 14.92 -6.10
C TYR A 158 12.10 14.68 -7.13
N ARG A 159 12.35 15.65 -8.02
CA ARG A 159 13.22 15.46 -9.17
C ARG A 159 14.65 15.01 -8.83
N PRO A 160 15.38 15.64 -7.88
CA PRO A 160 16.73 15.16 -7.54
C PRO A 160 16.77 13.71 -7.07
N HIS A 161 15.74 13.26 -6.34
CA HIS A 161 15.62 11.87 -5.89
C HIS A 161 15.35 10.94 -7.06
N ARG A 162 14.46 11.30 -7.99
CA ARG A 162 14.19 10.51 -9.20
C ARG A 162 15.42 10.37 -10.09
N ASP A 163 16.15 11.47 -10.30
CA ASP A 163 17.37 11.46 -11.10
C ASP A 163 18.42 10.53 -10.48
N PHE A 164 18.59 10.59 -9.15
CA PHE A 164 19.48 9.68 -8.42
C PHE A 164 19.01 8.22 -8.49
N VAL A 165 17.73 7.92 -8.23
CA VAL A 165 17.17 6.56 -8.28
C VAL A 165 17.24 5.99 -9.70
N SER A 166 17.03 6.81 -10.72
CA SER A 166 17.22 6.43 -12.13
C SER A 166 18.68 6.01 -12.37
N ALA A 167 19.66 6.79 -11.90
CA ALA A 167 21.07 6.44 -12.00
C ALA A 167 21.40 5.14 -11.23
N VAL A 168 20.87 4.97 -10.02
CA VAL A 168 21.01 3.73 -9.23
C VAL A 168 20.48 2.53 -10.02
N ARG A 169 19.26 2.62 -10.54
CA ARG A 169 18.62 1.53 -11.30
C ARG A 169 19.33 1.24 -12.63
N GLN A 170 19.98 2.22 -13.25
CA GLN A 170 20.77 2.00 -14.45
C GLN A 170 22.08 1.24 -14.16
N ASN A 171 22.65 1.39 -12.95
CA ASN A 171 23.95 0.85 -12.60
C ASN A 171 23.90 -0.39 -11.68
N MET A 172 22.75 -0.70 -11.08
CA MET A 172 22.60 -1.91 -10.26
C MET A 172 22.63 -3.19 -11.11
N SER A 173 23.25 -4.25 -10.57
CA SER A 173 23.36 -5.56 -11.23
C SER A 173 22.16 -6.47 -10.96
N ALA A 174 21.20 -6.00 -10.17
CA ALA A 174 20.02 -6.77 -9.78
C ALA A 174 19.23 -7.24 -10.99
N ILE A 175 18.99 -8.54 -11.04
CA ILE A 175 18.15 -9.22 -12.01
C ILE A 175 16.70 -9.28 -11.55
N VAL A 176 16.46 -9.16 -10.25
CA VAL A 176 15.13 -8.99 -9.66
C VAL A 176 15.09 -7.70 -8.85
N GLU A 177 14.09 -6.86 -9.10
CA GLU A 177 13.75 -5.70 -8.27
C GLU A 177 12.40 -5.94 -7.59
N ILE A 178 12.36 -5.90 -6.26
CA ILE A 178 11.14 -6.02 -5.46
C ILE A 178 10.64 -4.61 -5.14
N CYS A 179 9.50 -4.23 -5.68
CA CYS A 179 8.85 -2.95 -5.45
C CYS A 179 7.88 -3.06 -4.26
N TRP A 180 8.24 -2.42 -3.15
CA TRP A 180 7.49 -2.52 -1.89
C TRP A 180 6.44 -1.40 -1.74
N GLY A 181 5.21 -1.70 -2.12
CA GLY A 181 4.05 -0.82 -1.92
C GLY A 181 3.66 0.03 -3.12
N GLN A 182 2.48 0.63 -3.02
CA GLN A 182 1.83 1.31 -4.15
C GLN A 182 2.55 2.60 -4.58
N ASP A 183 3.13 3.37 -3.65
CA ASP A 183 3.84 4.60 -4.01
C ASP A 183 5.07 4.32 -4.87
N VAL A 184 5.84 3.28 -4.51
CA VAL A 184 6.99 2.81 -5.29
C VAL A 184 6.53 2.32 -6.66
N TRP A 185 5.41 1.59 -6.71
CA TRP A 185 4.85 1.12 -7.97
C TRP A 185 4.44 2.26 -8.90
N LYS A 186 3.77 3.30 -8.40
CA LYS A 186 3.40 4.47 -9.19
C LYS A 186 4.63 5.19 -9.77
N GLU A 187 5.69 5.30 -8.99
CA GLU A 187 6.95 5.89 -9.45
C GLU A 187 7.68 4.99 -10.46
N MET A 188 7.58 3.65 -10.30
CA MET A 188 8.03 2.68 -11.28
C MET A 188 7.29 2.82 -12.61
N GLU A 189 5.96 2.89 -12.60
CA GLU A 189 5.13 3.11 -13.78
C GLU A 189 5.46 4.44 -14.46
N ARG A 190 5.66 5.50 -13.68
CA ARG A 190 6.07 6.81 -14.21
C ARG A 190 7.44 6.76 -14.90
N ALA A 191 8.42 6.06 -14.31
CA ALA A 191 9.79 6.03 -14.81
C ALA A 191 10.00 5.03 -15.96
N VAL A 192 9.27 3.91 -15.96
CA VAL A 192 9.44 2.82 -16.93
C VAL A 192 8.35 2.82 -17.99
N GLY A 193 7.12 3.18 -17.63
CA GLY A 193 6.00 3.31 -18.54
C GLY A 193 5.72 2.04 -19.34
N SER A 194 5.61 2.18 -20.65
CA SER A 194 5.31 1.10 -21.60
C SER A 194 6.38 0.00 -21.68
N ARG A 195 7.55 0.18 -21.04
CA ARG A 195 8.59 -0.86 -20.96
C ARG A 195 8.32 -1.90 -19.88
N LEU A 196 7.27 -1.71 -19.06
CA LEU A 196 6.89 -2.61 -18.01
C LEU A 196 5.80 -3.56 -18.52
N ILE A 197 6.14 -4.84 -18.70
CA ILE A 197 5.23 -5.82 -19.29
C ILE A 197 4.83 -6.83 -18.22
N ARG A 198 3.53 -7.00 -17.98
CA ARG A 198 3.04 -8.03 -17.06
C ARG A 198 3.25 -9.41 -17.67
N LEU A 199 3.89 -10.31 -16.93
CA LEU A 199 4.07 -11.69 -17.36
C LEU A 199 3.00 -12.56 -16.69
N PRO A 200 2.15 -13.27 -17.46
CA PRO A 200 1.15 -14.16 -16.87
C PRO A 200 1.82 -15.33 -16.16
N LEU A 201 1.28 -15.68 -15.00
CA LEU A 201 1.67 -16.84 -14.20
C LEU A 201 0.43 -17.69 -13.96
N TRP A 202 0.62 -18.95 -13.60
CA TRP A 202 -0.47 -19.90 -13.40
C TRP A 202 -0.27 -20.77 -12.17
N GLY A 203 -1.28 -21.62 -11.89
CA GLY A 203 -1.30 -22.47 -10.70
C GLY A 203 -1.30 -21.62 -9.44
N ILE A 204 -0.46 -22.00 -8.46
CA ILE A 204 -0.38 -21.26 -7.19
C ILE A 204 0.20 -19.85 -7.35
N PHE A 205 0.87 -19.56 -8.46
CA PHE A 205 1.56 -18.28 -8.69
C PHE A 205 0.73 -17.27 -9.51
N GLU A 206 -0.44 -17.66 -10.02
CA GLU A 206 -1.39 -16.79 -10.71
C GLU A 206 -1.60 -15.41 -10.02
N PRO A 207 -1.78 -15.31 -8.68
CA PRO A 207 -2.02 -14.02 -8.05
C PRO A 207 -0.78 -13.12 -7.95
N VAL A 208 0.42 -13.60 -8.28
CA VAL A 208 1.66 -12.81 -8.15
C VAL A 208 1.79 -11.82 -9.30
N ARG A 209 2.12 -10.57 -8.95
CA ARG A 209 2.31 -9.45 -9.88
C ARG A 209 3.77 -9.40 -10.37
N LEU A 210 4.11 -10.29 -11.29
CA LEU A 210 5.43 -10.34 -11.95
C LEU A 210 5.41 -9.52 -13.25
N HIS A 211 6.44 -8.68 -13.43
CA HIS A 211 6.62 -7.88 -14.62
C HIS A 211 8.04 -8.01 -15.17
N LEU A 212 8.17 -7.76 -16.46
CA LEU A 212 9.42 -7.63 -17.19
C LEU A 212 9.71 -6.14 -17.40
N GLU A 213 10.91 -5.69 -17.07
CA GLU A 213 11.38 -4.38 -17.50
C GLU A 213 12.21 -4.53 -18.78
N LEU A 214 11.70 -4.02 -19.90
CA LEU A 214 12.45 -3.93 -21.14
C LEU A 214 13.43 -2.75 -21.09
N ALA A 215 14.55 -2.90 -21.80
CA ALA A 215 15.46 -1.81 -22.10
C ALA A 215 14.80 -0.79 -23.04
N GLU A 216 15.45 0.35 -23.23
CA GLU A 216 14.95 1.43 -24.09
C GLU A 216 14.79 1.01 -25.56
N ASP A 217 15.50 -0.04 -25.98
CA ASP A 217 15.37 -0.63 -27.31
C ASP A 217 14.09 -1.47 -27.50
N HIS A 218 13.33 -1.74 -26.42
CA HIS A 218 12.20 -2.67 -26.38
C HIS A 218 12.52 -4.09 -26.89
N ARG A 219 13.80 -4.46 -26.95
CA ARG A 219 14.31 -5.72 -27.50
C ARG A 219 15.17 -6.49 -26.52
N SER A 220 15.66 -5.83 -25.48
CA SER A 220 16.49 -6.47 -24.45
C SER A 220 15.75 -6.43 -23.13
N LEU A 221 15.72 -7.55 -22.40
CA LEU A 221 15.21 -7.57 -21.04
C LEU A 221 16.27 -7.02 -20.08
N LYS A 222 15.90 -6.10 -19.18
CA LYS A 222 16.81 -5.59 -18.14
C LYS A 222 16.76 -6.43 -16.86
N ARG A 223 15.54 -6.73 -16.39
CA ARG A 223 15.28 -7.40 -15.10
C ARG A 223 13.81 -7.81 -14.96
N PHE A 224 13.55 -8.63 -13.95
CA PHE A 224 12.23 -8.92 -13.43
C PHE A 224 11.86 -7.90 -12.34
N ILE A 225 10.61 -7.45 -12.33
CA ILE A 225 10.04 -6.57 -11.30
C ILE A 225 8.91 -7.30 -10.60
N ILE A 226 8.96 -7.39 -9.28
CA ILE A 226 7.91 -8.04 -8.47
C ILE A 226 7.23 -6.96 -7.64
N GLN A 227 5.94 -6.77 -7.89
CA GLN A 227 5.12 -5.82 -7.11
C GLN A 227 4.52 -6.53 -5.90
N VAL A 228 4.94 -6.10 -4.72
CA VAL A 228 4.47 -6.62 -3.44
C VAL A 228 3.87 -5.50 -2.59
N ASP A 229 3.04 -5.87 -1.62
CA ASP A 229 2.48 -4.87 -0.71
C ASP A 229 3.56 -4.35 0.24
N HIS A 230 3.43 -3.10 0.67
CA HIS A 230 4.38 -2.50 1.61
C HIS A 230 4.43 -3.33 2.90
N PRO A 231 5.59 -3.62 3.50
CA PRO A 231 5.67 -4.55 4.65
C PRO A 231 4.75 -4.18 5.81
N GLN A 232 4.65 -2.89 6.12
CA GLN A 232 3.78 -2.40 7.19
C GLN A 232 2.27 -2.53 6.89
N PHE A 233 1.86 -2.84 5.65
CA PHE A 233 0.48 -3.21 5.34
C PHE A 233 0.03 -4.34 6.28
N PHE A 234 0.87 -5.37 6.47
CA PHE A 234 0.62 -6.55 7.30
C PHE A 234 0.56 -6.30 8.81
N VAL A 235 0.91 -5.10 9.27
CA VAL A 235 0.94 -4.74 10.71
C VAL A 235 0.03 -3.57 11.05
N ARG A 236 0.01 -2.53 10.21
CA ARG A 236 -0.68 -1.26 10.49
C ARG A 236 -2.04 -1.14 9.82
N SER A 237 -2.28 -1.86 8.72
CA SER A 237 -3.52 -1.68 7.98
C SER A 237 -4.72 -2.19 8.76
N GLY A 238 -5.91 -1.81 8.28
CA GLY A 238 -7.16 -2.47 8.64
C GLY A 238 -7.20 -3.97 8.32
N LEU A 239 -6.09 -4.65 7.96
CA LEU A 239 -6.00 -6.11 7.92
C LEU A 239 -6.50 -6.77 9.21
N ALA A 240 -6.33 -6.15 10.38
CA ALA A 240 -6.96 -6.66 11.62
C ALA A 240 -8.50 -6.66 11.56
N ARG A 241 -9.08 -5.80 10.71
CA ARG A 241 -10.51 -5.77 10.37
C ARG A 241 -10.87 -6.79 9.28
N LEU A 242 -9.90 -7.28 8.51
CA LEU A 242 -10.10 -8.38 7.56
C LEU A 242 -10.17 -9.72 8.31
N GLY A 243 -11.05 -10.61 7.84
CA GLY A 243 -11.17 -11.96 8.38
C GLY A 243 -9.85 -12.74 8.33
N PRO A 244 -9.63 -13.74 9.21
CA PRO A 244 -8.39 -14.54 9.23
C PRO A 244 -8.01 -15.16 7.87
N GLU A 245 -9.00 -15.56 7.08
CA GLU A 245 -8.80 -16.15 5.75
C GLU A 245 -8.25 -15.14 4.74
N ALA A 246 -8.85 -13.95 4.67
CA ALA A 246 -8.39 -12.87 3.80
C ALA A 246 -6.94 -12.45 4.13
N ARG A 247 -6.61 -12.37 5.42
CA ARG A 247 -5.23 -12.12 5.88
C ARG A 247 -4.27 -13.21 5.42
N THR A 248 -4.67 -14.47 5.57
CA THR A 248 -3.86 -15.63 5.17
C THR A 248 -3.61 -15.60 3.67
N ARG A 249 -4.64 -15.30 2.86
CA ARG A 249 -4.53 -15.20 1.40
C ARG A 249 -3.60 -14.06 0.97
N LEU A 250 -3.73 -12.87 1.54
CA LEU A 250 -2.85 -11.74 1.24
C LEU A 250 -1.39 -12.04 1.63
N GLY A 251 -1.19 -12.63 2.82
CA GLY A 251 0.14 -13.07 3.26
C GLY A 251 0.74 -14.15 2.37
N GLU A 252 -0.08 -15.08 1.86
CA GLU A 252 0.34 -16.11 0.92
C GLU A 252 0.78 -15.53 -0.42
N VAL A 253 0.02 -14.60 -1.01
CA VAL A 253 0.42 -13.92 -2.26
C VAL A 253 1.72 -13.15 -2.08
N GLN A 254 1.87 -12.46 -0.94
CA GLN A 254 3.10 -11.76 -0.58
C GLN A 254 4.30 -12.73 -0.50
N ASP A 255 4.16 -13.82 0.26
CA ASP A 255 5.21 -14.82 0.45
C ASP A 255 5.57 -15.52 -0.88
N LEU A 256 4.61 -15.78 -1.76
CA LEU A 256 4.84 -16.35 -3.09
C LEU A 256 5.63 -15.38 -3.99
N GLY A 257 5.29 -14.09 -3.99
CA GLY A 257 6.05 -13.08 -4.73
C GLY A 257 7.51 -12.99 -4.27
N LEU A 258 7.74 -13.01 -2.96
CA LEU A 258 9.09 -13.03 -2.39
C LEU A 258 9.84 -14.33 -2.68
N THR A 259 9.13 -15.46 -2.70
CA THR A 259 9.71 -16.75 -3.08
C THR A 259 10.19 -16.72 -4.53
N ILE A 260 9.33 -16.27 -5.46
CA ILE A 260 9.68 -16.08 -6.88
C ILE A 260 10.92 -15.18 -6.99
N ALA A 261 11.02 -14.11 -6.21
CA ALA A 261 12.18 -13.23 -6.22
C ALA A 261 13.49 -13.98 -5.97
N THR A 262 13.51 -14.84 -4.95
CA THR A 262 14.70 -15.61 -4.59
C THR A 262 15.04 -16.69 -5.62
N TRP A 263 14.03 -17.31 -6.24
CA TRP A 263 14.21 -18.34 -7.26
C TRP A 263 14.68 -17.77 -8.60
N LEU A 264 14.07 -16.67 -9.07
CA LEU A 264 14.52 -15.96 -10.26
C LEU A 264 15.98 -15.48 -10.11
N ALA A 265 16.36 -15.04 -8.92
CA ALA A 265 17.72 -14.62 -8.62
C ALA A 265 18.72 -15.78 -8.44
N GLY A 266 18.27 -17.03 -8.38
CA GLY A 266 19.13 -18.20 -8.13
C GLY A 266 19.77 -18.20 -6.73
N THR A 267 19.11 -17.58 -5.74
CA THR A 267 19.63 -17.42 -4.36
C THR A 267 18.78 -18.15 -3.32
N GLY A 268 17.57 -18.56 -3.69
CA GLY A 268 16.61 -19.15 -2.78
C GLY A 268 16.87 -20.62 -2.46
N THR A 269 16.50 -21.03 -1.26
CA THR A 269 16.21 -22.45 -0.98
C THR A 269 14.96 -22.88 -1.74
N ARG A 270 14.84 -24.17 -2.10
CA ARG A 270 13.62 -24.71 -2.75
C ARG A 270 12.35 -24.60 -1.90
N SER A 271 12.46 -24.26 -0.61
CA SER A 271 11.30 -24.03 0.24
C SER A 271 10.69 -22.65 0.02
N GLN A 272 9.37 -22.61 -0.17
CA GLN A 272 8.59 -21.39 -0.18
C GLN A 272 8.71 -20.64 1.14
N LEU A 273 8.81 -19.31 1.06
CA LEU A 273 8.66 -18.43 2.21
C LEU A 273 7.24 -18.54 2.75
N LYS A 274 7.09 -18.37 4.06
CA LYS A 274 5.78 -18.46 4.76
C LYS A 274 5.65 -17.37 5.82
N TYR A 275 6.43 -16.29 5.71
CA TYR A 275 6.57 -15.31 6.77
C TYR A 275 5.27 -14.52 6.99
N PHE A 276 4.73 -13.86 5.95
CA PHE A 276 3.55 -13.03 6.08
C PHE A 276 2.27 -13.85 6.30
N ARG A 277 2.21 -15.07 5.75
CA ARG A 277 1.09 -16.00 5.96
C ARG A 277 1.03 -16.54 7.39
N THR A 278 2.17 -16.93 7.98
CA THR A 278 2.18 -17.68 9.25
C THR A 278 2.55 -16.86 10.48
N ASN A 279 3.44 -15.89 10.35
CA ASN A 279 4.01 -15.22 11.52
C ASN A 279 3.16 -14.04 12.04
N GLN A 280 2.03 -13.71 11.39
CA GLN A 280 1.17 -12.55 11.68
C GLN A 280 1.95 -11.46 12.43
N PRO A 281 2.75 -10.63 11.72
CA PRO A 281 3.76 -9.73 12.34
C PRO A 281 3.18 -8.72 13.35
N LEU A 282 1.86 -8.71 13.53
CA LEU A 282 1.05 -7.95 14.48
C LEU A 282 1.48 -7.99 15.96
N SER A 283 2.35 -8.92 16.39
CA SER A 283 2.66 -9.08 17.82
C SER A 283 4.13 -8.91 18.23
N LYS A 284 5.09 -8.95 17.30
CA LYS A 284 6.51 -8.91 17.65
C LYS A 284 7.11 -7.52 17.47
N ASN A 285 7.27 -6.82 18.60
CA ASN A 285 8.37 -5.89 18.90
C ASN A 285 8.83 -4.88 17.83
N CYS A 286 7.97 -4.39 16.94
CA CYS A 286 8.25 -3.21 16.10
C CYS A 286 8.23 -1.89 16.90
N ARG A 287 8.62 -1.92 18.19
CA ARG A 287 8.54 -0.79 19.11
C ARG A 287 9.95 -0.30 19.40
N ILE A 288 10.24 0.90 18.93
CA ILE A 288 11.39 1.68 19.39
C ILE A 288 11.21 2.06 20.87
N SER A 289 12.28 2.42 21.54
CA SER A 289 12.22 2.89 22.92
C SER A 289 11.36 4.15 23.05
N ARG A 290 10.87 4.44 24.26
CA ARG A 290 10.13 5.70 24.53
C ARG A 290 10.96 6.94 24.16
N ARG A 291 12.29 6.84 24.32
CA ARG A 291 13.22 7.90 23.94
C ARG A 291 13.26 8.04 22.41
N GLY A 292 13.42 6.94 21.68
CA GLY A 292 13.37 6.91 20.22
C GLY A 292 12.05 7.50 19.69
N GLU A 293 10.91 7.13 20.30
CA GLU A 293 9.60 7.66 19.93
C GLU A 293 9.48 9.17 20.15
N ALA A 294 9.98 9.69 21.28
CA ALA A 294 9.98 11.12 21.55
C ALA A 294 10.86 11.90 20.54
N ILE A 295 12.05 11.38 20.23
CA ILE A 295 12.96 11.96 19.23
C ILE A 295 12.33 11.93 17.84
N SER A 296 11.72 10.80 17.47
CA SER A 296 11.00 10.60 16.21
C SER A 296 9.89 11.64 16.03
N LYS A 297 9.01 11.78 17.03
CA LYS A 297 7.92 12.77 17.03
C LYS A 297 8.43 14.20 16.94
N SER A 298 9.50 14.52 17.67
CA SER A 298 10.12 15.84 17.61
C SER A 298 10.64 16.17 16.20
N ASN A 299 11.29 15.22 15.54
CA ASN A 299 11.81 15.41 14.18
C ASN A 299 10.69 15.54 13.14
N VAL A 300 9.64 14.73 13.23
CA VAL A 300 8.43 14.87 12.38
C VAL A 300 7.83 16.27 12.52
N GLU A 301 7.69 16.76 13.76
CA GLU A 301 7.11 18.08 14.01
C GLU A 301 7.98 19.21 13.45
N VAL A 302 9.30 19.12 13.61
CA VAL A 302 10.24 20.10 13.02
C VAL A 302 10.14 20.09 11.49
N ALA A 303 10.21 18.92 10.87
CA ALA A 303 10.09 18.77 9.42
C ALA A 303 8.76 19.32 8.90
N ARG A 304 7.65 19.00 9.57
CA ARG A 304 6.32 19.48 9.21
C ARG A 304 6.20 21.00 9.34
N LYS A 305 6.74 21.60 10.40
CA LYS A 305 6.77 23.07 10.55
C LYS A 305 7.50 23.73 9.38
N THR A 306 8.64 23.16 8.98
CA THR A 306 9.39 23.64 7.82
C THR A 306 8.57 23.53 6.53
N LEU A 307 7.92 22.38 6.28
CA LEU A 307 7.08 22.17 5.09
C LEU A 307 5.87 23.12 5.08
N THR A 308 5.20 23.32 6.21
CA THR A 308 4.09 24.27 6.35
C THR A 308 4.53 25.71 6.08
N ALA A 309 5.73 26.10 6.50
CA ALA A 309 6.27 27.43 6.23
C ALA A 309 6.56 27.65 4.74
N LEU A 310 7.07 26.61 4.05
CA LEU A 310 7.34 26.64 2.61
C LEU A 310 6.07 26.60 1.76
N TYR A 311 5.07 25.85 2.21
CA TYR A 311 3.80 25.63 1.50
C TYR A 311 2.61 26.05 2.38
N PRO A 312 2.45 27.36 2.65
CA PRO A 312 1.48 27.86 3.63
C PRO A 312 0.03 27.52 3.26
N GLU A 313 -0.29 27.43 1.96
CA GLU A 313 -1.63 27.05 1.51
C GLU A 313 -1.95 25.59 1.86
N ARG A 314 -1.04 24.66 1.57
CA ARG A 314 -1.17 23.25 1.99
C ARG A 314 -1.20 23.14 3.52
N GLY A 315 -0.39 23.94 4.22
CA GLY A 315 -0.42 24.03 5.68
C GLY A 315 -1.81 24.41 6.24
N ARG A 316 -2.44 25.45 5.70
CA ARG A 316 -3.80 25.87 6.07
C ARG A 316 -4.84 24.79 5.78
N GLN A 317 -4.76 24.14 4.62
CA GLN A 317 -5.66 23.06 4.23
C GLN A 317 -5.56 21.86 5.19
N LEU A 318 -4.34 21.47 5.56
CA LEU A 318 -4.12 20.42 6.56
C LEU A 318 -4.68 20.79 7.93
N GLU A 319 -4.50 22.03 8.37
CA GLU A 319 -5.08 22.50 9.63
C GLU A 319 -6.61 22.49 9.60
N LEU A 320 -7.21 22.93 8.49
CA LEU A 320 -8.65 22.87 8.28
C LEU A 320 -9.16 21.42 8.34
N GLN A 321 -8.50 20.48 7.65
CA GLN A 321 -8.85 19.07 7.68
C GLN A 321 -8.79 18.50 9.10
N LYS A 322 -7.71 18.78 9.85
CA LYS A 322 -7.59 18.37 11.26
C LYS A 322 -8.69 18.96 12.13
N ASN A 323 -9.11 20.21 11.87
CA ASN A 323 -10.17 20.86 12.63
C ASN A 323 -11.54 20.24 12.32
N ILE A 324 -11.80 19.89 11.06
CA ILE A 324 -13.00 19.16 10.64
C ILE A 324 -13.04 17.77 11.31
N GLU A 325 -11.95 17.01 11.25
CA GLU A 325 -11.85 15.69 11.88
C GLU A 325 -12.04 15.78 13.40
N LYS A 326 -11.43 16.75 14.08
CA LYS A 326 -11.65 17.01 15.51
C LYS A 326 -13.07 17.47 15.83
N GLY A 327 -13.72 18.18 14.91
CA GLY A 327 -15.13 18.55 15.02
C GLY A 327 -16.01 17.31 14.97
N ALA A 328 -15.87 16.52 13.91
CA ALA A 328 -16.61 15.27 13.74
C ALA A 328 -16.41 14.29 14.90
N LEU A 329 -15.19 14.17 15.43
CA LEU A 329 -14.92 13.32 16.60
C LEU A 329 -15.62 13.83 17.87
N ARG A 330 -15.67 15.15 18.09
CA ARG A 330 -16.42 15.74 19.21
C ARG A 330 -17.92 15.53 19.05
N ASP A 331 -18.45 15.63 17.83
CA ASP A 331 -19.86 15.39 17.56
C ASP A 331 -20.22 13.92 17.81
N ILE A 332 -19.35 12.98 17.40
CA ILE A 332 -19.51 11.55 17.70
C ILE A 332 -19.43 11.30 19.21
N GLU A 333 -18.47 11.90 19.91
CA GLU A 333 -18.33 11.74 21.36
C GLU A 333 -19.57 12.28 22.09
N THR A 334 -20.06 13.45 21.69
CA THR A 334 -21.29 14.04 22.23
C THR A 334 -22.49 13.14 21.97
N PHE A 335 -22.64 12.63 20.75
CA PHE A 335 -23.70 11.68 20.40
C PHE A 335 -23.63 10.38 21.23
N LEU A 336 -22.42 9.84 21.48
CA LEU A 336 -22.24 8.65 22.32
C LEU A 336 -22.52 8.93 23.80
N GLN A 337 -22.18 10.12 24.29
CA GLN A 337 -22.54 10.57 25.64
C GLN A 337 -24.05 10.73 25.78
N ASP A 338 -24.71 11.34 24.80
CA ASP A 338 -26.17 11.48 24.75
C ASP A 338 -26.86 10.11 24.71
N LEU A 339 -26.33 9.14 23.94
CA LEU A 339 -26.83 7.77 23.89
C LEU A 339 -26.66 7.00 25.21
N THR A 340 -25.64 7.32 26.01
CA THR A 340 -25.39 6.65 27.29
C THR A 340 -26.16 7.27 28.45
N HIS A 341 -26.46 8.56 28.38
CA HIS A 341 -27.18 9.31 29.42
C HIS A 341 -28.69 9.35 29.15
N SER A 342 -29.09 9.26 27.88
CA SER A 342 -30.45 8.95 27.52
C SER A 342 -30.69 7.48 27.86
N ARG A 343 -31.62 7.18 28.78
CA ARG A 343 -32.24 5.84 28.80
C ARG A 343 -32.62 5.53 27.36
N PRO A 344 -32.30 4.33 26.80
CA PRO A 344 -32.73 3.98 25.46
C PRO A 344 -34.24 4.14 25.45
N ARG A 345 -34.71 5.27 24.91
CA ARG A 345 -36.10 5.40 24.53
C ARG A 345 -36.20 4.39 23.41
N PRO A 346 -37.03 3.35 23.54
CA PRO A 346 -37.41 2.60 22.35
C PRO A 346 -37.75 3.66 21.30
N MET A 347 -37.39 3.45 20.03
CA MET A 347 -38.25 4.00 19.00
C MET A 347 -39.64 3.51 19.36
N VAL A 348 -40.43 4.38 20.00
CA VAL A 348 -41.77 4.06 20.40
C VAL A 348 -42.46 3.86 19.06
N THR A 349 -42.65 2.61 18.66
CA THR A 349 -43.82 2.25 17.88
C THR A 349 -44.94 2.83 18.72
N HIS A 350 -45.48 3.97 18.29
CA HIS A 350 -46.60 4.58 18.98
C HIS A 350 -47.59 3.44 19.20
N SER A 351 -47.91 3.14 20.48
CA SER A 351 -49.11 2.39 20.80
C SER A 351 -50.18 2.99 19.90
N ARG A 352 -50.84 2.15 19.08
CA ARG A 352 -51.91 2.55 18.15
C ARG A 352 -52.89 3.49 18.88
N VAL A 353 -52.56 4.77 18.90
CA VAL A 353 -53.54 5.83 18.96
C VAL A 353 -54.08 5.77 17.54
N GLU A 354 -55.39 5.62 17.41
CA GLU A 354 -56.06 5.79 16.14
C GLU A 354 -55.71 7.19 15.63
N ILE A 355 -54.65 7.25 14.82
CA ILE A 355 -54.31 8.43 14.04
C ILE A 355 -55.42 8.46 13.00
N SER A 356 -56.19 9.55 12.96
CA SER A 356 -57.19 9.75 11.92
C SER A 356 -56.54 9.50 10.55
N GLU A 357 -57.25 8.85 9.62
CA GLU A 357 -56.72 8.51 8.29
C GLU A 357 -56.09 9.73 7.60
N ASP A 358 -56.61 10.94 7.83
CA ASP A 358 -56.07 12.19 7.29
C ASP A 358 -54.68 12.55 7.84
N ALA A 359 -54.44 12.28 9.12
CA ALA A 359 -53.15 12.50 9.76
C ALA A 359 -52.13 11.42 9.37
N GLU A 360 -52.58 10.19 9.09
CA GLU A 360 -51.73 9.12 8.58
C GLU A 360 -51.36 9.36 7.12
N CYS A 361 -52.32 9.81 6.30
CA CYS A 361 -52.11 10.21 4.92
C CYS A 361 -51.17 11.44 4.81
N SER A 362 -51.32 12.42 5.72
CA SER A 362 -50.40 13.57 5.80
C SER A 362 -48.97 13.15 6.17
N ARG A 363 -48.80 12.25 7.15
CA ARG A 363 -47.47 11.75 7.53
C ARG A 363 -46.85 10.88 6.44
N TYR A 364 -47.65 10.06 5.77
CA TYR A 364 -47.20 9.26 4.63
C TYR A 364 -46.76 10.16 3.47
N SER A 365 -47.54 11.21 3.17
CA SER A 365 -47.20 12.21 2.17
C SER A 365 -45.90 12.97 2.51
N GLU A 366 -45.72 13.40 3.77
CA GLU A 366 -44.50 14.09 4.20
C GLU A 366 -43.26 13.17 4.14
N ARG A 367 -43.42 11.90 4.55
CA ARG A 367 -42.34 10.90 4.52
C ARG A 367 -42.00 10.48 3.10
N SER A 368 -43.02 10.29 2.26
CA SER A 368 -42.89 10.06 0.82
C SER A 368 -42.20 11.23 0.13
N GLY A 369 -42.56 12.47 0.49
CA GLY A 369 -41.91 13.69 0.02
C GLY A 369 -40.43 13.72 0.36
N LYS A 370 -40.05 13.45 1.62
CA LYS A 370 -38.65 13.38 2.06
C LYS A 370 -37.86 12.28 1.34
N ILE A 371 -38.45 11.09 1.18
CA ILE A 371 -37.83 9.98 0.44
C ILE A 371 -37.66 10.34 -1.04
N THR A 372 -38.67 10.96 -1.65
CA THR A 372 -38.63 11.44 -3.04
C THR A 372 -37.53 12.49 -3.23
N THR A 373 -37.36 13.41 -2.28
CA THR A 373 -36.26 14.39 -2.30
C THR A 373 -34.90 13.69 -2.25
N VAL A 374 -34.71 12.72 -1.33
CA VAL A 374 -33.45 11.97 -1.21
C VAL A 374 -33.15 11.18 -2.50
N VAL A 375 -34.15 10.49 -3.06
CA VAL A 375 -34.01 9.74 -4.32
C VAL A 375 -33.70 10.68 -5.48
N ALA A 376 -34.37 11.83 -5.58
CA ALA A 376 -34.11 12.83 -6.61
C ALA A 376 -32.69 13.42 -6.50
N THR A 377 -32.20 13.67 -5.28
CA THR A 377 -30.82 14.12 -5.05
C THR A 377 -29.81 13.05 -5.48
N PHE A 378 -30.07 11.78 -5.19
CA PHE A 378 -29.20 10.67 -5.62
C PHE A 378 -29.23 10.46 -7.14
N GLU A 379 -30.40 10.56 -7.78
CA GLU A 379 -30.51 10.47 -9.24
C GLU A 379 -29.83 11.65 -9.94
N GLN A 380 -29.95 12.87 -9.39
CA GLN A 380 -29.24 14.04 -9.88
C GLN A 380 -27.72 13.83 -9.79
N LEU A 381 -27.22 13.37 -8.64
CA LEU A 381 -25.81 13.04 -8.46
C LEU A 381 -25.33 11.97 -9.46
N ARG A 382 -26.15 10.93 -9.67
CA ARG A 382 -25.88 9.86 -10.64
C ARG A 382 -25.85 10.39 -12.07
N GLN A 383 -26.76 11.28 -12.44
CA GLN A 383 -26.80 11.92 -13.75
C GLN A 383 -25.62 12.86 -13.97
N GLU A 384 -25.21 13.63 -12.95
CA GLU A 384 -24.02 14.50 -13.00
C GLU A 384 -22.74 13.67 -13.21
N ILE A 385 -22.63 12.51 -12.57
CA ILE A 385 -21.54 11.54 -12.79
C ILE A 385 -21.62 10.91 -14.20
N SER A 386 -22.82 10.54 -14.65
CA SER A 386 -23.01 9.81 -15.92
C SER A 386 -22.92 10.70 -17.16
N SER A 387 -23.15 12.02 -17.02
CA SER A 387 -23.11 13.00 -18.11
C SER A 387 -21.71 13.56 -18.38
N GLY A 388 -20.67 13.00 -17.76
CA GLY A 388 -19.28 13.43 -17.97
C GLY A 388 -18.98 14.82 -17.40
N GLY A 389 -19.86 15.34 -16.53
CA GLY A 389 -19.61 16.55 -15.77
C GLY A 389 -18.40 16.31 -14.88
N THR A 390 -17.26 16.89 -15.25
CA THR A 390 -16.05 16.85 -14.45
C THR A 390 -16.29 17.63 -13.16
N ILE A 391 -16.83 16.97 -12.13
CA ILE A 391 -16.70 17.46 -10.77
C ILE A 391 -15.20 17.44 -10.49
N ARG A 392 -14.56 18.61 -10.60
CA ARG A 392 -13.20 18.82 -10.12
C ARG A 392 -13.23 18.72 -8.59
N CYS A 393 -13.28 17.49 -8.08
CA CYS A 393 -12.66 17.15 -6.81
C CYS A 393 -11.15 17.15 -7.02
N SER A 394 -10.57 18.34 -7.26
CA SER A 394 -9.13 18.48 -7.17
C SER A 394 -8.75 18.28 -5.70
N ASN A 395 -8.11 17.13 -5.41
CA ASN A 395 -7.45 16.74 -4.16
C ASN A 395 -8.15 15.68 -3.29
N ILE A 396 -9.04 14.86 -3.83
CA ILE A 396 -9.27 13.54 -3.24
C ILE A 396 -8.68 12.53 -4.20
N ASP A 397 -7.46 12.11 -3.90
CA ASP A 397 -6.84 10.94 -4.49
C ASP A 397 -7.86 9.80 -4.45
N SER A 398 -8.28 9.36 -5.63
CA SER A 398 -9.03 8.12 -5.85
C SER A 398 -8.13 6.91 -5.58
N GLU A 399 -7.48 6.90 -4.42
CA GLU A 399 -6.76 5.79 -3.84
C GLU A 399 -7.73 5.04 -2.91
N GLY A 400 -8.28 3.93 -3.42
CA GLY A 400 -8.81 2.86 -2.55
C GLY A 400 -10.29 2.52 -2.65
N PHE A 401 -11.11 3.24 -3.42
CA PHE A 401 -12.56 2.99 -3.41
C PHE A 401 -13.05 1.87 -4.31
N GLU A 402 -12.28 1.43 -5.32
CA GLU A 402 -12.75 0.37 -6.25
C GLU A 402 -12.65 -1.07 -5.69
N ASN A 403 -12.24 -1.26 -4.43
CA ASN A 403 -12.27 -2.57 -3.74
C ASN A 403 -12.93 -2.54 -2.35
N ILE A 404 -13.62 -1.45 -1.98
CA ILE A 404 -14.45 -1.37 -0.75
C ILE A 404 -15.89 -1.87 -1.01
N GLU A 405 -16.20 -2.31 -2.23
CA GLU A 405 -17.45 -3.02 -2.48
C GLU A 405 -17.38 -4.43 -1.87
N ARG A 406 -17.90 -4.53 -0.63
CA ARG A 406 -18.05 -5.68 0.28
C ARG A 406 -17.08 -5.72 1.47
N GLU A 407 -16.93 -4.58 2.16
CA GLU A 407 -16.72 -4.63 3.61
C GLU A 407 -18.00 -5.15 4.28
N TYR A 408 -18.03 -6.44 4.65
CA TYR A 408 -19.00 -6.92 5.62
C TYR A 408 -18.61 -6.36 6.99
N VAL A 409 -19.15 -5.20 7.37
CA VAL A 409 -19.07 -4.71 8.74
C VAL A 409 -19.83 -5.71 9.61
N THR A 410 -19.12 -6.56 10.35
CA THR A 410 -19.78 -7.45 11.31
C THR A 410 -20.23 -6.63 12.53
N TRP A 411 -21.37 -6.97 13.10
CA TRP A 411 -21.92 -6.28 14.28
C TRP A 411 -20.95 -6.24 15.48
N GLU A 412 -19.99 -7.15 15.50
CA GLU A 412 -18.95 -7.29 16.53
C GLU A 412 -17.88 -6.21 16.47
N THR A 413 -17.70 -5.58 15.30
CA THR A 413 -16.75 -4.47 15.14
C THR A 413 -17.35 -3.12 15.53
N LEU A 414 -18.65 -3.05 15.79
CA LEU A 414 -19.30 -1.82 16.23
C LEU A 414 -19.04 -1.52 17.71
N PRO A 415 -18.91 -0.25 18.12
CA PRO A 415 -18.88 0.13 19.53
C PRO A 415 -20.09 -0.46 20.27
N ARG A 416 -19.86 -1.08 21.44
CA ARG A 416 -20.91 -1.81 22.18
C ARG A 416 -22.16 -0.99 22.48
N GLY A 417 -22.01 0.33 22.70
CA GLY A 417 -23.14 1.24 22.90
C GLY A 417 -24.00 1.37 21.65
N LEU A 418 -23.37 1.53 20.48
CA LEU A 418 -24.05 1.64 19.19
C LEU A 418 -24.72 0.32 18.79
N ALA A 419 -24.02 -0.81 18.95
CA ALA A 419 -24.58 -2.13 18.67
C ALA A 419 -25.84 -2.41 19.53
N ARG A 420 -25.78 -2.10 20.84
CA ARG A 420 -26.94 -2.23 21.74
C ARG A 420 -28.08 -1.31 21.37
N TRP A 421 -27.77 -0.06 20.99
CA TRP A 421 -28.80 0.89 20.57
C TRP A 421 -29.52 0.40 19.31
N LEU A 422 -28.78 -0.04 18.28
CA LEU A 422 -29.34 -0.58 17.05
C LEU A 422 -30.21 -1.84 17.31
N GLN A 423 -29.73 -2.77 18.14
CA GLN A 423 -30.49 -3.97 18.52
C GLN A 423 -31.74 -3.67 19.36
N ALA A 424 -31.78 -2.53 20.05
CA ALA A 424 -32.93 -2.10 20.83
C ALA A 424 -34.03 -1.44 19.96
N GLN A 425 -33.78 -1.16 18.68
CA GLN A 425 -34.77 -0.52 17.81
C GLN A 425 -35.78 -1.56 17.28
N GLU A 426 -37.04 -1.42 17.70
CA GLU A 426 -38.11 -2.33 17.30
C GLU A 426 -38.37 -2.32 15.79
N GLY A 427 -38.27 -1.14 15.15
CA GLY A 427 -38.43 -0.98 13.71
C GLY A 427 -37.28 -1.53 12.86
N LEU A 428 -36.18 -1.97 13.49
CA LEU A 428 -35.06 -2.62 12.82
C LEU A 428 -35.07 -4.15 13.03
N ARG A 429 -36.07 -4.70 13.71
CA ARG A 429 -36.17 -6.14 13.95
C ARG A 429 -36.57 -6.89 12.68
N ILE A 430 -35.99 -8.06 12.47
CA ILE A 430 -36.36 -8.96 11.37
C ILE A 430 -37.24 -10.05 11.98
N ASN A 431 -38.49 -10.15 11.52
CA ASN A 431 -39.51 -11.06 12.07
C ASN A 431 -39.76 -10.89 13.58
N GLY A 432 -39.68 -9.66 14.10
CA GLY A 432 -39.92 -9.35 15.52
C GLY A 432 -38.75 -9.66 16.45
N GLU A 433 -37.69 -10.28 15.93
CA GLU A 433 -36.44 -10.53 16.65
C GLU A 433 -35.41 -9.42 16.37
N PRO A 434 -34.61 -9.01 17.38
CA PRO A 434 -33.46 -8.14 17.14
C PRO A 434 -32.58 -8.73 16.05
N ILE A 435 -31.97 -7.88 15.20
CA ILE A 435 -30.96 -8.33 14.24
C ILE A 435 -29.86 -9.04 15.05
N ARG A 436 -29.86 -10.37 14.98
CA ARG A 436 -28.93 -11.26 15.66
C ARG A 436 -28.19 -12.08 14.61
N LEU A 437 -26.99 -12.47 15.00
CA LEU A 437 -26.02 -13.27 14.26
C LEU A 437 -26.68 -14.35 13.40
N GLU A 438 -26.13 -14.56 12.20
CA GLU A 438 -26.33 -15.78 11.43
C GLU A 438 -26.37 -16.99 12.37
N GLN A 439 -27.49 -17.71 12.36
CA GLN A 439 -27.49 -19.07 12.84
C GLN A 439 -26.52 -19.82 11.94
N LYS A 440 -25.43 -20.36 12.50
CA LYS A 440 -24.72 -21.46 11.86
C LYS A 440 -25.76 -22.52 11.54
N SER A 441 -26.14 -22.62 10.27
CA SER A 441 -26.83 -23.78 9.74
C SER A 441 -25.86 -24.94 9.88
N THR A 442 -26.06 -25.76 10.90
CA THR A 442 -25.59 -27.15 10.88
C THR A 442 -26.30 -27.83 9.70
N CYS A 443 -25.57 -28.06 8.63
CA CYS A 443 -25.73 -29.22 7.76
C CYS A 443 -24.49 -30.10 7.96
#